data_AF-A0A519MI43-F1
#
_entry.id   AF-A0A519MI43-F1
#
_cell.length_a   1.000
_cell.length_b   1.000
_cell.length_c   1.000
_cell.angle_alpha   90.00
_cell.angle_beta   90.00
_cell.angle_gamma   90.00
#
_symmetry.space_group_name_H-M   'P 1'
#
loop_
_entity.id
_entity.type
_entity.pdbx_description
1 polymer ?
#
loop_
_entity_poly.entity_id
_entity_poly.type
_entity_poly.pdbx_seq_one_letter_code
_entity_poly.pdbx_strand_id
1 'polypeptide(L)' 'MVSLWPAVVYAQVNATDVWANYRVLVITLNELLTTRLESFKENRFLINVFSKPNKTGFVVSSDEFRADLEEELENH' A
#
# COMPACT_ATOMS: atom_id res chain seq x y z
N MET A 1 1.68 -0.31 11.12
CA MET A 1 2.20 -0.03 9.76
C MET A 1 1.56 -1.02 8.81
N VAL A 2 1.21 -0.58 7.62
CA VAL A 2 0.63 -1.41 6.55
C VAL A 2 1.53 -1.37 5.34
N SER A 3 1.62 -2.47 4.59
CA SER A 3 2.45 -2.56 3.38
C SER A 3 1.55 -2.72 2.17
N LEU A 4 1.78 -1.92 1.14
CA LEU A 4 1.04 -1.93 -0.12
C LEU A 4 1.94 -2.30 -1.29
N TRP A 5 1.40 -3.10 -2.19
CA TRP A 5 2.01 -3.43 -3.48
C TRP A 5 1.00 -3.10 -4.58
N PRO A 6 1.45 -2.56 -5.73
CA PRO A 6 0.57 -2.20 -6.84
C PRO A 6 -0.02 -3.43 -7.55
N ALA A 7 0.55 -4.63 -7.33
CA ALA A 7 0.09 -5.86 -7.95
C ALA A 7 0.24 -7.07 -7.01
N VAL A 8 -0.69 -8.03 -7.15
CA VAL A 8 -0.70 -9.29 -6.37
C VAL A 8 0.60 -10.09 -6.54
N VAL A 9 1.15 -10.12 -7.76
CA VAL A 9 2.40 -10.82 -8.05
C VAL A 9 3.56 -10.27 -7.24
N TYR A 10 3.58 -8.97 -6.96
CA TYR A 10 4.62 -8.36 -6.14
C TYR A 10 4.43 -8.70 -4.66
N ALA A 11 3.19 -8.69 -4.15
CA ALA A 11 2.91 -9.10 -2.78
C ALA A 11 3.30 -10.58 -2.55
N GLN A 12 3.02 -11.46 -3.51
CA GLN A 12 3.32 -12.90 -3.41
C GLN A 12 4.84 -13.17 -3.35
N VAL A 13 5.63 -12.54 -4.21
CA VAL A 13 7.09 -12.76 -4.22
C VAL A 13 7.80 -12.15 -3.02
N ASN A 14 7.16 -11.20 -2.31
CA ASN A 14 7.69 -10.60 -1.08
C ASN A 14 7.07 -11.21 0.20
N ALA A 15 6.16 -12.19 0.09
CA ALA A 15 5.59 -12.92 1.21
C ALA A 15 6.58 -13.98 1.74
N THR A 16 7.79 -13.55 2.08
CA THR A 16 8.89 -14.38 2.59
C THR A 16 9.34 -13.86 3.95
N ASP A 17 10.15 -14.65 4.66
CA ASP A 17 10.72 -14.29 5.97
C ASP A 17 9.67 -13.83 6.98
N VAL A 18 9.74 -12.58 7.43
CA VAL A 18 8.79 -11.98 8.38
C VAL A 18 7.36 -11.90 7.83
N TRP A 19 7.19 -11.99 6.51
CA TRP A 19 5.91 -12.00 5.82
C TRP A 19 5.43 -13.41 5.41
N ALA A 20 6.20 -14.46 5.70
CA ALA A 20 5.92 -15.83 5.24
C ALA A 20 4.54 -16.37 5.68
N ASN A 21 4.04 -15.88 6.83
CA ASN A 21 2.74 -16.29 7.38
C ASN A 21 1.61 -15.26 7.12
N TYR A 22 1.90 -14.16 6.41
CA TYR A 22 0.89 -13.16 6.06
C TYR A 22 0.10 -13.61 4.84
N ARG A 23 -1.20 -13.29 4.82
CA ARG A 23 -2.05 -13.50 3.65
C ARG A 23 -2.16 -12.22 2.85
N VAL A 24 -1.96 -12.33 1.54
CA VAL A 24 -2.19 -11.23 0.61
C VAL A 24 -3.69 -10.91 0.59
N LEU A 25 -4.04 -9.67 0.91
CA LEU A 25 -5.39 -9.13 0.78
C LEU A 25 -5.44 -8.27 -0.48
N VAL A 26 -6.24 -8.68 -1.47
CA VAL A 26 -6.48 -7.87 -2.66
C VAL A 26 -7.62 -6.90 -2.35
N ILE A 27 -7.37 -5.61 -2.55
CA ILE A 27 -8.35 -4.53 -2.41
C ILE A 27 -8.44 -3.77 -3.73
N THR A 28 -9.58 -3.13 -3.97
CA THR A 28 -9.74 -2.24 -5.13
C THR A 28 -9.16 -0.86 -4.84
N LEU A 29 -8.82 -0.10 -5.90
CA LEU A 29 -8.40 1.30 -5.76
C LEU A 29 -9.48 2.14 -5.07
N ASN A 30 -10.75 1.94 -5.42
CA ASN A 30 -11.86 2.64 -4.77
C ASN A 30 -11.97 2.30 -3.28
N GLU A 31 -11.84 1.02 -2.90
CA GLU A 31 -11.83 0.61 -1.49
C GLU A 31 -10.64 1.23 -0.73
N LEU A 32 -9.47 1.27 -1.36
CA LEU A 32 -8.27 1.90 -0.80
C LEU A 32 -8.56 3.37 -0.47
N LEU A 33 -9.01 4.14 -1.46
CA LEU A 33 -9.24 5.58 -1.36
C LEU A 33 -10.43 5.96 -0.47
N THR A 34 -11.50 5.16 -0.41
CA THR A 34 -12.72 5.55 0.33
C THR A 34 -12.77 5.03 1.76
N THR A 35 -12.12 3.89 2.02
CA THR A 35 -12.30 3.17 3.29
C THR A 35 -10.97 2.92 3.99
N ARG A 36 -9.98 2.38 3.28
CA ARG A 36 -8.74 1.90 3.92
C ARG A 36 -7.84 3.04 4.38
N LEU A 37 -7.63 4.07 3.54
CA LEU A 37 -6.78 5.20 3.91
C LEU A 37 -7.29 5.97 5.14
N GLU A 38 -8.62 6.16 5.24
CA GLU A 38 -9.24 6.76 6.42
C GLU A 38 -9.02 5.89 7.67
N SER A 39 -9.25 4.58 7.55
CA SER A 39 -8.99 3.65 8.65
C SER A 39 -7.51 3.66 9.08
N PHE A 40 -6.57 3.73 8.13
CA PHE A 40 -5.15 3.82 8.45
C PHE A 40 -4.80 5.12 9.15
N LYS A 41 -5.42 6.23 8.74
CA LYS A 41 -5.25 7.55 9.36
C LYS A 41 -5.76 7.56 10.80
N GLU A 42 -6.97 7.07 11.04
CA GLU A 42 -7.58 6.97 12.37
C GLU A 42 -6.72 6.13 13.32
N ASN A 43 -6.15 5.03 12.82
CA ASN A 43 -5.29 4.14 13.58
C ASN A 43 -3.81 4.60 13.63
N ARG A 44 -3.49 5.77 13.05
CA ARG A 44 -2.13 6.34 12.96
C ARG A 44 -1.13 5.36 12.34
N PHE A 45 -1.57 4.57 11.37
CA PHE A 45 -0.69 3.69 10.61
C PHE A 45 0.06 4.45 9.54
N LEU A 46 1.37 4.20 9.46
CA LEU A 46 2.16 4.56 8.29
C LEU A 46 2.01 3.48 7.21
N ILE A 47 2.09 3.93 5.96
CA ILE A 47 2.00 3.10 4.76
C ILE A 47 3.41 2.90 4.22
N ASN A 48 3.81 1.65 4.01
CA ASN A 48 5.03 1.29 3.33
C ASN A 48 4.68 0.84 1.89
N VAL A 49 5.11 1.61 0.90
CA VAL A 49 4.75 1.40 -0.51
C VAL A 49 5.92 0.78 -1.26
N PHE A 50 5.67 -0.37 -1.88
CA PHE A 50 6.69 -1.12 -2.62
C PHE A 50 6.42 -1.05 -4.12
N SER A 51 7.18 -0.23 -4.85
CA SER A 51 7.04 -0.07 -6.29
C SER A 51 7.61 -1.23 -7.11
N LYS A 52 8.57 -1.99 -6.54
CA LYS A 52 9.23 -3.12 -7.22
C LYS A 52 9.47 -4.29 -6.26
N PRO A 53 9.43 -5.54 -6.76
CA PRO A 53 9.84 -6.71 -5.98
C PRO A 53 11.25 -6.60 -5.41
N ASN A 54 11.46 -7.10 -4.19
CA ASN A 54 12.79 -7.18 -3.55
C ASN A 54 13.52 -5.83 -3.44
N LYS A 55 12.78 -4.72 -3.40
CA LYS A 55 13.31 -3.37 -3.19
C LYS A 55 12.75 -2.79 -1.90
N THR A 56 13.50 -1.89 -1.28
CA THR A 56 13.02 -1.12 -0.14
C THR A 56 11.85 -0.25 -0.58
N GLY A 57 10.75 -0.31 0.16
CA GLY A 57 9.63 0.61 -0.02
C GLY A 57 9.94 2.00 0.54
N PHE A 58 8.99 2.90 0.38
CA PHE A 58 9.01 4.22 1.00
C PHE A 58 7.87 4.33 2.00
N VAL A 59 8.12 5.02 3.12
CA VAL A 59 7.16 5.18 4.22
C VAL A 59 6.51 6.55 4.10
N VAL A 60 5.18 6.57 3.99
CA VAL A 60 4.37 7.78 3.82
C VAL A 60 3.15 7.73 4.74
N SER A 61 2.59 8.91 5.02
CA SER A 61 1.29 9.03 5.69
C SER A 61 0.13 8.72 4.73
N SER A 62 -1.07 8.48 5.27
CA SER A 62 -2.28 8.31 4.44
C SER A 62 -2.59 9.55 3.59
N ASP A 63 -2.33 10.75 4.13
CA ASP A 63 -2.62 12.02 3.44
C ASP A 63 -1.65 12.27 2.28
N GLU A 64 -0.34 12.07 2.51
CA GLU A 64 0.67 12.15 1.45
C GLU A 64 0.42 11.10 0.37
N PHE A 65 0.19 9.85 0.76
CA PHE A 65 -0.07 8.77 -0.21
C PHE A 65 -1.31 9.06 -1.06
N ARG A 66 -2.38 9.61 -0.46
CA ARG A 66 -3.59 10.00 -1.19
C ARG A 66 -3.26 11.09 -2.21
N ALA A 67 -2.61 12.16 -1.78
CA ALA A 67 -2.28 13.29 -2.64
C ALA A 67 -1.44 12.86 -3.85
N ASP A 68 -0.37 12.10 -3.61
CA ASP A 68 0.52 11.59 -4.67
C ASP A 68 -0.24 10.68 -5.65
N LEU A 69 -1.13 9.82 -5.13
CA LEU A 69 -1.91 8.87 -5.95
C LEU A 69 -2.98 9.58 -6.76
N GLU A 70 -3.68 10.56 -6.19
CA GLU A 70 -4.70 11.35 -6.90
C GLU A 70 -4.05 12.22 -7.99
N GLU A 71 -2.90 12.83 -7.73
CA GLU A 71 -2.11 13.55 -8.73
C GLU A 71 -1.70 12.64 -9.91
N GLU A 72 -1.22 11.43 -9.62
CA GLU A 72 -0.84 10.46 -10.65
C GLU A 72 -2.06 10.00 -11.48
N LEU A 73 -3.23 9.84 -10.86
CA LEU A 73 -4.47 9.45 -11.53
C LEU A 73 -5.06 10.57 -12.41
N GLU A 74 -4.84 11.84 -12.07
CA GLU A 74 -5.28 12.98 -12.89
C GLU A 74 -4.38 13.21 -14.11
N ASN A 75 -3.12 12.79 -14.03
CA ASN A 75 -2.13 12.92 -15.10
C ASN A 75 -2.20 11.80 -16.17
N HIS A 76 -3.14 10.86 -16.04
CA HIS A 76 -3.28 9.66 -16.90
C HIS A 76 -4.73 9.39 -17.33
#